data_AF-A0A853T7N3-F1
#
_entry.id   AF-A0A853T7N3-F1
#
_cell.length_a   1.000
_cell.length_b   1.000
_cell.length_c   1.000
_cell.angle_alpha   90.00
_cell.angle_beta   90.00
_cell.angle_gamma   90.00
#
_symmetry.space_group_name_H-M   'P 1'
#
loop_
_entity.id
_entity.type
_entity.pdbx_description
1 polymer ?
#
loop_
_entity_poly.entity_id
_entity_poly.type
_entity_poly.pdbx_seq_one_letter_code
_entity_poly.pdbx_strand_id
1 'polypeptide(L)'
;MPHTIIAEIDRDLLAALESGAGLLTLRAILLRYKASGVTAAQVAGLLQELRASVQDGVQDEAREDVILDALDLVTGWCAPQLRVWDEVGENRAS
;
A
#
# COMPACT_ATOMS: atom_id res chain seq x y z
N MET A 1 11.37 -7.57 -10.42
CA MET A 1 10.92 -6.18 -10.67
C MET A 1 9.44 -6.18 -10.35
N PRO A 2 8.98 -5.42 -9.35
CA PRO A 2 7.56 -5.29 -9.10
C PRO A 2 6.85 -4.79 -10.36
N HIS A 3 5.63 -5.26 -10.61
CA HIS A 3 4.86 -4.78 -11.76
C HIS A 3 4.49 -3.30 -11.56
N THR A 4 4.65 -2.50 -12.62
CA THR A 4 4.30 -1.08 -12.59
C THR A 4 2.80 -0.90 -12.80
N ILE A 5 2.12 -0.19 -11.89
CA ILE A 5 0.70 0.16 -12.02
C ILE A 5 0.59 1.56 -12.63
N ILE A 6 1.12 2.58 -11.94
CA ILE A 6 1.19 3.97 -12.43
C ILE A 6 2.58 4.51 -12.09
N ALA A 7 3.46 4.58 -13.08
CA ALA A 7 4.89 4.83 -12.88
C ALA A 7 5.23 6.07 -12.01
N GLU A 8 4.45 7.14 -12.08
CA GLU A 8 4.66 8.30 -11.21
C GLU A 8 4.34 7.98 -9.75
N ILE A 9 3.18 7.40 -9.48
CA ILE A 9 2.71 7.10 -8.12
C ILE A 9 3.53 5.95 -7.53
N ASP A 10 3.95 4.97 -8.35
CA ASP A 10 4.81 3.86 -7.94
C ASP A 10 6.15 4.36 -7.41
N ARG A 11 6.74 5.38 -8.05
CA ARG A 11 7.99 6.00 -7.58
C ARG A 11 7.80 6.72 -6.26
N ASP A 12 6.69 7.45 -6.10
CA ASP A 12 6.40 8.15 -4.85
C ASP A 12 6.15 7.16 -3.71
N LEU A 13 5.43 6.06 -3.99
CA LEU A 13 5.22 4.97 -3.04
C LEU A 13 6.55 4.34 -2.64
N LEU A 14 7.41 4.00 -3.60
CA LEU A 14 8.70 3.38 -3.33
C LEU A 14 9.58 4.28 -2.45
N ALA A 15 9.67 5.58 -2.79
CA ALA A 15 10.43 6.56 -2.01
C ALA A 15 9.87 6.70 -0.57
N ALA A 16 8.55 6.70 -0.41
CA ALA A 16 7.91 6.75 0.90
C ALA A 16 8.25 5.50 1.74
N LEU A 17 8.17 4.30 1.15
CA LEU A 17 8.53 3.05 1.81
C LEU A 17 10.02 3.03 2.21
N GLU A 18 10.92 3.46 1.33
CA GLU A 18 12.37 3.50 1.59
C GLU A 18 12.75 4.52 2.66
N SER A 19 12.03 5.64 2.74
CA SER A 19 12.25 6.66 3.77
C SER A 19 11.64 6.34 5.14
N GLY A 20 10.87 5.24 5.25
CA GLY A 20 10.11 4.92 6.46
C GLY A 20 9.00 5.92 6.74
N ALA A 21 8.30 6.38 5.69
CA ALA A 21 7.26 7.39 5.82
C ALA A 21 6.09 6.92 6.70
N GLY A 22 5.55 7.82 7.52
CA GLY A 22 4.41 7.51 8.37
C GLY A 22 3.09 7.28 7.62
N LEU A 23 2.14 6.67 8.32
CA LEU A 23 0.83 6.24 7.80
C LEU A 23 0.06 7.30 6.99
N LEU A 24 0.10 8.57 7.39
CA LEU A 24 -0.63 9.63 6.68
C LEU A 24 -0.05 9.91 5.29
N THR A 25 1.28 9.84 5.15
CA THR A 25 1.96 10.01 3.86
C THR A 25 1.64 8.83 2.96
N LEU A 26 1.74 7.60 3.47
CA LEU A 26 1.38 6.40 2.74
C LEU A 26 -0.08 6.46 2.26
N ARG A 27 -1.00 6.82 3.17
CA ARG A 27 -2.42 6.99 2.85
C ARG A 27 -2.66 8.00 1.74
N ALA A 28 -1.98 9.14 1.75
CA ALA A 28 -2.13 10.16 0.70
C ALA A 28 -1.71 9.63 -0.68
N ILE A 29 -0.64 8.84 -0.75
CA ILE A 29 -0.17 8.21 -1.99
C ILE A 29 -1.18 7.14 -2.45
N LEU A 30 -1.64 6.29 -1.54
CA LEU A 30 -2.64 5.26 -1.82
C LEU A 30 -3.97 5.84 -2.33
N LEU A 31 -4.38 7.00 -1.83
CA LEU A 31 -5.56 7.72 -2.33
C LEU A 31 -5.40 8.19 -3.79
N ARG A 32 -4.17 8.47 -4.26
CA ARG A 32 -3.92 8.83 -5.67
C ARG A 32 -4.12 7.62 -6.58
N TYR A 33 -3.72 6.42 -6.17
CA TYR A 33 -4.06 5.19 -6.90
C TYR A 33 -5.56 4.99 -6.99
N LYS A 34 -6.28 5.10 -5.86
CA LYS A 34 -7.74 4.98 -5.83
C LYS A 34 -8.42 5.99 -6.74
N ALA A 35 -7.99 7.26 -6.70
CA ALA A 35 -8.52 8.32 -7.56
C ALA A 35 -8.26 8.06 -9.06
N SER A 36 -7.24 7.26 -9.39
CA SER A 36 -6.90 6.84 -10.75
C SER A 36 -7.63 5.58 -11.20
N GLY A 37 -8.57 5.05 -10.40
CA GLY A 37 -9.34 3.85 -10.71
C GLY A 37 -8.63 2.53 -10.41
N VAL A 38 -7.48 2.58 -9.73
CA VAL A 38 -6.74 1.37 -9.34
C VAL A 38 -7.44 0.67 -8.17
N THR A 39 -7.49 -0.65 -8.24
CA THR A 39 -8.14 -1.51 -7.23
C THR A 39 -7.20 -1.80 -6.05
N ALA A 40 -7.79 -2.12 -4.89
CA ALA A 40 -7.03 -2.57 -3.73
C ALA A 40 -6.18 -3.80 -4.04
N ALA A 41 -6.71 -4.75 -4.82
CA ALA A 41 -6.02 -5.98 -5.18
C ALA A 41 -4.72 -5.74 -5.97
N GLN A 42 -4.73 -4.79 -6.91
CA GLN A 42 -3.53 -4.42 -7.67
C GLN A 42 -2.46 -3.84 -6.74
N VAL A 43 -2.83 -2.89 -5.89
CA VAL A 43 -1.87 -2.25 -4.97
C VAL A 43 -1.37 -3.24 -3.91
N ALA A 44 -2.23 -4.10 -3.39
CA ALA A 44 -1.85 -5.16 -2.45
C ALA A 44 -0.86 -6.14 -3.11
N GLY A 45 -1.08 -6.52 -4.38
CA GLY A 45 -0.14 -7.33 -5.14
C GLY A 45 1.23 -6.68 -5.28
N LEU A 46 1.27 -5.39 -5.64
CA LEU A 46 2.52 -4.61 -5.71
C LEU A 46 3.26 -4.60 -4.36
N LEU A 47 2.56 -4.32 -3.26
CA LEU A 47 3.16 -4.29 -1.91
C LEU A 47 3.67 -5.67 -1.48
N GLN A 48 2.98 -6.75 -1.84
CA GLN A 48 3.43 -8.13 -1.56
C GLN A 48 4.69 -8.49 -2.36
N GLU A 49 4.77 -8.09 -3.63
CA GLU A 49 5.98 -8.26 -4.44
C GLU A 49 7.16 -7.48 -3.87
N LEU A 50 6.93 -6.24 -3.44
CA LEU A 50 7.94 -5.42 -2.78
C LEU A 50 8.42 -6.07 -1.49
N ARG A 51 7.50 -6.55 -0.64
CA ARG A 51 7.84 -7.27 0.59
C ARG A 51 8.70 -8.51 0.32
N ALA A 52 8.35 -9.30 -0.70
CA ALA A 52 9.13 -10.48 -1.06
C ALA A 52 10.55 -10.15 -1.58
N SER A 53 10.79 -8.91 -2.03
CA SER A 53 12.09 -8.45 -2.52
C SER A 53 13.03 -7.92 -1.43
N VAL A 54 12.52 -7.72 -0.22
CA VAL A 54 13.29 -7.37 0.97
C VAL A 54 14.01 -8.65 1.44
N GLN A 55 15.34 -8.69 1.39
CA GLN A 55 16.15 -9.89 1.68
C GLN A 55 17.21 -9.60 2.75
N ASP A 56 17.00 -10.18 3.94
CA ASP A 56 17.95 -10.37 5.06
C ASP A 56 18.86 -9.17 5.41
N GLY A 57 18.35 -8.28 6.27
CA GLY A 57 19.11 -7.24 6.95
C GLY A 57 18.26 -6.38 7.90
N VAL A 58 18.90 -5.63 8.81
CA VAL A 58 18.18 -4.77 9.79
C VAL A 58 17.47 -3.58 9.13
N GLN A 59 18.02 -3.03 8.04
CA GLN A 59 17.33 -2.00 7.24
C GLN A 59 16.09 -2.54 6.52
N ASP A 60 16.10 -3.84 6.26
CA ASP A 60 15.06 -4.55 5.55
C ASP A 60 13.87 -4.84 6.48
N GLU A 61 14.09 -5.07 7.77
CA GLU A 61 13.04 -5.16 8.80
C GLU A 61 12.21 -3.87 8.90
N ALA A 62 12.86 -2.71 9.03
CA ALA A 62 12.17 -1.42 9.12
C ALA A 62 11.38 -1.10 7.84
N ARG A 63 11.89 -1.52 6.68
CA ARG A 63 11.19 -1.36 5.40
C ARG A 63 9.99 -2.31 5.31
N GLU A 64 10.15 -3.55 5.77
CA GLU A 64 9.08 -4.54 5.82
C GLU A 64 7.91 -4.05 6.69
N ASP A 65 8.20 -3.49 7.87
CA ASP A 65 7.19 -2.91 8.77
C ASP A 65 6.36 -1.83 8.06
N VAL A 66 7.00 -0.94 7.31
CA VAL A 66 6.30 0.15 6.58
C VAL A 66 5.47 -0.41 5.41
N ILE A 67 5.93 -1.49 4.78
CA ILE A 67 5.14 -2.19 3.74
C ILE A 67 3.92 -2.87 4.36
N LEU A 68 4.04 -3.47 5.54
CA LEU A 68 2.94 -4.05 6.29
C LEU A 68 1.91 -2.98 6.71
N ASP A 69 2.39 -1.85 7.20
CA ASP A 69 1.55 -0.68 7.49
C ASP A 69 0.76 -0.21 6.25
N ALA A 70 1.41 -0.14 5.08
CA ALA A 70 0.73 0.19 3.83
C ALA A 70 -0.30 -0.87 3.43
N LEU A 71 -0.01 -2.16 3.64
CA LEU A 71 -0.96 -3.25 3.40
C LEU A 71 -2.20 -3.11 4.28
N ASP A 72 -2.07 -2.73 5.55
CA ASP A 72 -3.20 -2.54 6.47
C ASP A 72 -4.14 -1.41 6.01
N LEU A 73 -3.59 -0.35 5.40
CA LEU A 73 -4.35 0.74 4.77
C LEU A 73 -5.14 0.29 3.53
N VAL A 74 -4.57 -0.64 2.76
CA VAL A 74 -5.15 -1.17 1.52
C VAL A 74 -6.21 -2.24 1.81
N THR A 75 -5.92 -3.14 2.75
CA THR A 75 -6.72 -4.34 3.05
C THR A 75 -7.73 -4.15 4.19
N GLY A 76 -7.68 -3.02 4.89
CA GLY A 76 -8.69 -2.62 5.87
C GLY A 76 -8.44 -3.07 7.31
N TRP A 77 -7.27 -3.63 7.61
CA TRP A 77 -6.84 -4.02 8.97
C TRP A 77 -6.48 -2.82 9.86
N CYS A 78 -6.40 -1.61 9.29
CA CYS A 78 -6.25 -0.36 10.02
C CYS A 78 -7.59 0.23 10.54
N ALA A 79 -7.49 1.28 11.37
CA ALA A 79 -8.64 2.02 11.86
C ALA A 79 -9.49 2.57 10.69
N PRO A 80 -10.84 2.58 10.79
CA PRO A 80 -11.72 2.92 9.66
C PRO A 80 -11.40 4.24 8.95
N GLN A 81 -11.01 5.28 9.68
CA GLN A 81 -10.64 6.58 9.12
C GLN A 81 -9.37 6.57 8.27
N LEU A 82 -8.51 5.55 8.44
CA LEU A 82 -7.26 5.39 7.70
C LEU A 82 -7.42 4.53 6.45
N ARG A 83 -8.50 3.75 6.34
CA ARG A 83 -8.76 2.90 5.18
C ARG A 83 -8.79 3.71 3.90
N VAL A 84 -8.22 3.13 2.86
CA VAL A 84 -8.21 3.72 1.52
C VAL A 84 -9.30 3.08 0.67
N TRP A 85 -9.37 1.75 0.65
CA TRP A 85 -10.47 1.01 0.04
C TRP A 85 -11.38 0.47 1.14
N ASP A 86 -12.65 0.86 1.09
CA ASP A 86 -13.69 0.26 1.92
C ASP A 86 -14.30 -0.88 1.11
N GLU A 87 -14.07 -2.13 1.50
CA GLU A 87 -14.88 -3.26 1.03
C GLU A 87 -16.27 -3.31 1.71
N VAL A 88 -16.72 -2.21 2.32
CA VAL A 88 -18.09 -2.07 2.84
C VAL A 88 -18.95 -1.42 1.75
N GLY A 89 -19.12 -2.12 0.62
CA GLY A 89 -19.81 -1.56 -0.54
C GLY A 89 -20.56 -2.53 -1.46
N GLU A 90 -20.23 -3.83 -1.51
CA GLU A 90 -20.84 -4.74 -2.52
C GLU A 90 -21.22 -6.14 -2.01
N ASN A 91 -21.60 -6.29 -0.73
CA ASN A 91 -22.26 -7.53 -0.31
C ASN A 91 -23.36 -7.33 0.76
N ARG A 92 -24.19 -6.31 0.58
CA ARG A 92 -25.56 -6.34 1.11
C ARG A 92 -26.51 -6.81 0.00
N ALA A 93 -26.36 -8.07 -0.40
CA ALA A 93 -27.46 -8.75 -1.07
C ALA A 93 -28.62 -8.86 -0.07
N SER A 94 -29.78 -8.40 -0.54
CA SER A 94 -31.07 -8.39 0.15
C SER A 94 -31.58 -9.78 0.49
#